data_AF-A0A8D9AQC9-F1
#
_entry.id   AF-A0A8D9AQC9-F1
#
_cell.length_a   1.000
_cell.length_b   1.000
_cell.length_c   1.000
_cell.angle_alpha   90.00
_cell.angle_beta   90.00
_cell.angle_gamma   90.00
#
_symmetry.space_group_name_H-M   'P 1'
#
loop_
_entity.id
_entity.type
_entity.pdbx_description
1 polymer ?
#
loop_
_entity_poly.entity_id
_entity_poly.type
_entity_poly.pdbx_seq_one_letter_code
_entity_poly.pdbx_strand_id
1 'polypeptide(L)'
;MSSKKTEPSFSFPRPDQPSRCTWAPDADPADNPHTRKYPNPPNQYILYPSILHTIGNTPLVRLNVIPKEEGVQCQMYAKCEFLNPSGSLKDRAAWRMIEDAEATGVLKPGYTIVEPSSGNTVPQPQQPAKSL
;
A
#
# COMPACT_ATOMS: atom_id res chain seq x y z
N MET A 1 5.87 -19.24 50.58
CA MET A 1 5.44 -19.85 49.29
C MET A 1 5.44 -18.75 48.25
N SER A 2 6.43 -18.73 47.37
CA SER A 2 6.62 -17.66 46.38
C SER A 2 5.56 -17.78 45.30
N SER A 3 4.72 -16.75 45.16
CA SER A 3 3.70 -16.66 44.12
C SER A 3 4.42 -16.53 42.77
N LYS A 4 4.38 -17.59 41.95
CA LYS A 4 4.90 -17.56 40.59
C LYS A 4 4.06 -16.57 39.80
N LYS A 5 4.64 -15.43 39.43
CA LYS A 5 4.04 -14.53 38.43
C LYS A 5 3.91 -15.33 37.13
N THR A 6 2.69 -15.50 36.66
CA THR A 6 2.42 -16.05 35.32
C THR A 6 2.89 -15.02 34.30
N GLU A 7 3.93 -15.37 33.54
CA GLU A 7 4.37 -14.57 32.40
C GLU A 7 3.20 -14.42 31.40
N PRO A 8 2.93 -13.20 30.90
CA PRO A 8 1.90 -13.02 29.89
C PRO A 8 2.29 -13.80 28.64
N SER A 9 1.41 -14.69 28.18
CA SER A 9 1.60 -15.43 26.94
C SER A 9 1.58 -14.45 25.76
N PHE A 10 2.74 -14.01 25.31
CA PHE A 10 2.85 -13.23 24.08
C PHE A 10 2.52 -14.13 22.90
N SER A 11 1.29 -14.00 22.39
CA SER A 11 0.89 -14.68 21.16
C SER A 11 1.21 -13.75 20.00
N PHE A 12 2.26 -14.07 19.26
CA PHE A 12 2.58 -13.38 18.00
C PHE A 12 1.48 -13.70 16.98
N PRO A 13 0.77 -12.69 16.43
CA PRO A 13 -0.26 -12.95 15.44
C PRO A 13 0.38 -13.52 14.18
N ARG A 14 -0.09 -14.70 13.76
CA ARG A 14 0.43 -15.35 12.55
C ARG A 14 -0.10 -14.64 11.29
N PRO A 15 0.75 -14.34 10.31
CA PRO A 15 0.33 -13.66 9.08
C PRO A 15 -0.54 -14.51 8.15
N ASP A 16 -0.65 -15.82 8.41
CA ASP A 16 -1.42 -16.78 7.60
C ASP A 16 -2.75 -17.21 8.24
N GLN A 17 -3.23 -16.46 9.23
CA GLN A 17 -4.58 -16.69 9.79
C GLN A 17 -5.66 -16.43 8.73
N PRO A 18 -6.79 -17.18 8.77
CA PRO A 18 -7.90 -16.93 7.87
C PRO A 18 -8.49 -15.53 8.10
N SER A 19 -8.89 -14.87 7.01
CA SER A 19 -9.53 -13.56 7.08
C SER A 19 -10.83 -13.63 7.88
N ARG A 20 -11.11 -12.58 8.66
CA ARG A 20 -12.39 -12.36 9.35
C ARG A 20 -13.29 -11.37 8.62
N CYS A 21 -12.88 -10.90 7.44
CA CYS A 21 -13.69 -10.02 6.60
C CYS A 21 -14.95 -10.76 6.15
N THR A 22 -16.10 -10.11 6.29
CA THR A 22 -17.41 -10.66 5.93
C THR A 22 -17.85 -10.28 4.51
N TRP A 23 -16.95 -9.69 3.71
CA TRP A 23 -17.27 -9.28 2.33
C TRP A 23 -17.65 -10.49 1.46
N ALA A 24 -18.68 -10.30 0.63
CA ALA A 24 -19.11 -11.22 -0.42
C ALA A 24 -19.41 -10.43 -1.71
N PRO A 25 -19.37 -11.06 -2.90
CA PRO A 25 -19.60 -10.37 -4.18
C PRO A 25 -20.94 -9.62 -4.30
N ASP A 26 -21.96 -10.07 -3.58
CA ASP A 26 -23.33 -9.56 -3.55
C ASP A 26 -23.65 -8.76 -2.27
N ALA A 27 -22.67 -8.57 -1.38
CA ALA A 27 -22.85 -7.79 -0.16
C ALA A 27 -23.16 -6.31 -0.48
N ASP A 28 -24.05 -5.71 0.31
CA ASP A 28 -24.37 -4.29 0.15
C ASP A 28 -23.12 -3.43 0.46
N PRO A 29 -22.69 -2.53 -0.44
CA PRO A 29 -21.62 -1.58 -0.16
C PRO A 29 -21.84 -0.75 1.13
N ALA A 30 -23.09 -0.57 1.57
CA ALA A 30 -23.45 0.12 2.81
C ALA A 30 -23.04 -0.67 4.07
N ASP A 31 -22.95 -2.01 4.00
CA ASP A 31 -22.57 -2.87 5.12
C ASP A 31 -21.05 -2.88 5.38
N ASN A 32 -20.28 -2.13 4.60
CA ASN A 32 -18.84 -2.08 4.70
C ASN A 32 -18.37 -1.34 5.97
N PRO A 33 -17.72 -2.01 6.94
CA PRO A 33 -17.24 -1.37 8.16
C PRO A 33 -15.94 -0.59 7.96
N HIS A 34 -15.33 -0.62 6.77
CA HIS A 34 -14.02 -0.05 6.49
C HIS A 34 -14.10 1.38 5.93
N THR A 35 -13.07 2.17 6.21
CA THR A 35 -12.91 3.50 5.62
C THR A 35 -12.75 3.39 4.11
N ARG A 36 -13.43 4.27 3.35
CA ARG A 36 -13.29 4.38 1.90
C ARG A 36 -12.72 5.74 1.53
N LYS A 37 -11.65 5.74 0.73
CA LYS A 37 -11.10 6.93 0.08
C LYS A 37 -11.18 6.74 -1.42
N TYR A 38 -11.70 7.75 -2.11
CA TYR A 38 -11.72 7.77 -3.56
C TYR A 38 -10.39 8.28 -4.11
N PRO A 39 -9.95 7.78 -5.28
CA PRO A 39 -8.74 8.27 -5.90
C PRO A 39 -8.88 9.76 -6.22
N ASN A 40 -7.79 10.48 -5.97
CA ASN A 40 -7.66 11.87 -6.40
C ASN A 40 -7.79 11.95 -7.93
N PRO A 41 -8.50 12.94 -8.48
CA PRO A 41 -8.58 13.10 -9.92
C PRO A 41 -7.19 13.34 -10.52
N PRO A 42 -6.95 12.95 -11.78
CA PRO A 42 -5.72 13.31 -12.48
C PRO A 42 -5.57 14.84 -12.52
N ASN A 43 -4.33 15.32 -12.39
CA ASN A 43 -4.00 16.75 -12.38
C ASN A 43 -4.77 17.56 -11.32
N GLN A 44 -5.06 16.96 -10.16
CA GLN A 44 -5.73 17.63 -9.05
C GLN A 44 -5.01 18.92 -8.63
N TYR A 45 -3.68 18.95 -8.75
CA TYR A 45 -2.85 20.09 -8.37
C TYR A 45 -1.98 20.55 -9.54
N ILE A 46 -1.89 21.86 -9.72
CA ILE A 46 -0.85 22.48 -10.56
C ILE A 46 0.50 22.41 -9.83
N LEU A 47 0.48 22.62 -8.51
CA LEU A 47 1.62 22.49 -7.60
C LEU A 47 1.26 21.51 -6.49
N TYR A 48 1.94 20.36 -6.44
CA TYR A 48 1.65 19.31 -5.48
C TYR A 48 2.18 19.67 -4.07
N PRO A 49 1.39 19.47 -2.99
CA PRO A 49 1.83 19.79 -1.62
C PRO A 49 3.01 18.96 -1.14
N SER A 50 3.13 17.72 -1.61
CA SER A 50 4.23 16.82 -1.29
C SER A 50 4.31 15.71 -2.34
N ILE A 51 5.45 15.00 -2.40
CA ILE A 51 5.64 13.84 -3.29
C ILE A 51 4.62 12.72 -3.04
N LEU A 52 4.08 12.61 -1.83
CA LEU A 52 3.04 11.62 -1.52
C LEU A 52 1.79 11.84 -2.38
N HIS A 53 1.48 13.10 -2.70
CA HIS A 53 0.31 13.44 -3.52
C HIS A 53 0.46 13.05 -5.00
N THR A 54 1.64 12.59 -5.43
CA THR A 54 1.86 12.02 -6.76
C THR A 54 1.67 10.50 -6.80
N ILE A 55 1.40 9.85 -5.66
CA ILE A 55 1.09 8.42 -5.60
C ILE A 55 -0.29 8.19 -6.22
N GLY A 56 -0.39 7.20 -7.11
CA GLY A 56 -1.59 6.90 -7.85
C GLY A 56 -1.64 7.55 -9.22
N ASN A 57 -2.84 7.55 -9.84
CA ASN A 57 -3.05 8.05 -11.20
C ASN A 57 -2.04 7.55 -12.26
N THR A 58 -1.47 6.36 -12.02
CA THR A 58 -0.54 5.69 -12.92
C THR A 58 -1.22 5.35 -14.25
N PRO A 59 -0.50 5.40 -15.38
CA PRO A 59 -1.12 5.19 -16.68
C PRO A 59 -1.53 3.74 -16.90
N LEU A 60 -2.58 3.55 -17.70
CA LEU A 60 -2.95 2.29 -18.31
C LEU A 60 -2.49 2.34 -19.78
N VAL A 61 -1.47 1.55 -20.13
CA VAL A 61 -0.80 1.63 -21.42
C VAL A 61 -1.13 0.41 -22.26
N ARG A 62 -1.53 0.60 -23.51
CA ARG A 62 -1.81 -0.51 -24.45
C ARG A 62 -0.51 -1.21 -24.86
N LEU A 63 -0.51 -2.54 -24.82
CA LEU A 63 0.58 -3.36 -25.34
C LEU A 63 0.34 -3.63 -26.83
N ASN A 64 1.23 -3.10 -27.69
CA ASN A 64 1.01 -3.11 -29.15
C ASN A 64 1.74 -4.23 -29.89
N VAL A 65 2.88 -4.69 -29.36
CA VAL A 65 3.83 -5.58 -30.06
C VAL A 65 3.72 -7.01 -29.52
N ILE A 66 4.10 -7.21 -28.25
CA ILE A 66 4.13 -8.54 -27.60
C ILE A 66 2.83 -9.35 -27.81
N PRO A 67 1.61 -8.81 -27.57
CA PRO A 67 0.40 -9.60 -27.77
C PRO A 67 0.22 -10.08 -29.22
N LYS A 68 0.65 -9.28 -30.21
CA LYS A 68 0.55 -9.64 -31.63
C LYS A 68 1.55 -10.73 -31.99
N GLU A 69 2.78 -10.63 -31.49
CA GLU A 69 3.83 -11.63 -31.71
C GLU A 69 3.44 -12.99 -31.10
N GLU A 70 2.76 -12.97 -29.95
CA GLU A 70 2.26 -14.16 -29.25
C GLU A 70 0.88 -14.65 -29.75
N GLY A 71 0.33 -14.07 -30.82
CA GLY A 71 -0.96 -14.49 -31.41
C GLY A 71 -2.19 -14.19 -30.54
N VAL A 72 -2.07 -13.32 -29.52
CA VAL A 72 -3.16 -12.93 -28.63
C VAL A 72 -4.16 -12.03 -29.38
N GLN A 73 -5.42 -12.46 -29.41
CA GLN A 73 -6.49 -11.77 -30.15
C GLN A 73 -7.16 -10.63 -29.36
N CYS A 74 -7.05 -10.64 -28.03
CA CYS A 74 -7.64 -9.60 -27.19
C CYS A 74 -6.72 -8.38 -27.03
N GLN A 75 -7.30 -7.26 -26.61
CA GLN A 75 -6.52 -6.08 -26.25
C GLN A 75 -5.86 -6.29 -24.88
N MET A 76 -4.54 -6.16 -24.83
CA MET A 76 -3.78 -6.20 -23.58
C MET A 76 -3.33 -4.80 -23.17
N TYR A 77 -3.39 -4.54 -21.86
CA TYR A 77 -2.99 -3.29 -21.25
C TYR A 77 -2.08 -3.56 -20.04
N ALA A 78 -1.10 -2.69 -19.82
CA ALA A 78 -0.26 -2.68 -18.64
C ALA A 78 -0.66 -1.52 -17.72
N LYS A 79 -0.95 -1.82 -16.46
CA LYS A 79 -1.12 -0.81 -15.40
C LYS A 79 0.25 -0.51 -14.80
N CYS A 80 0.84 0.62 -15.18
CA CYS A 80 2.25 0.93 -14.92
C CYS A 80 2.49 1.47 -13.50
N GLU A 81 2.31 0.63 -12.47
CA GLU A 81 2.51 1.00 -11.07
C GLU A 81 3.96 1.30 -10.68
N PHE A 82 4.92 0.96 -11.53
CA PHE A 82 6.32 1.36 -11.36
C PHE A 82 6.56 2.87 -11.57
N LEU A 83 5.54 3.62 -11.96
CA LEU A 83 5.60 5.09 -12.10
C LEU A 83 5.11 5.83 -10.86
N ASN A 84 4.76 5.14 -9.78
CA ASN A 84 4.64 5.77 -8.47
C ASN A 84 6.02 6.28 -8.00
N PRO A 85 6.10 7.28 -7.11
CA PRO A 85 7.35 7.96 -6.77
C PRO A 85 8.47 7.07 -6.20
N SER A 86 8.17 5.96 -5.51
CA SER A 86 9.21 5.00 -5.08
C SER A 86 9.59 3.97 -6.16
N GLY A 87 8.86 3.94 -7.27
CA GLY A 87 9.03 2.95 -8.33
C GLY A 87 8.21 1.67 -8.14
N SER A 88 7.25 1.62 -7.20
CA SER A 88 6.46 0.41 -6.98
C SER A 88 4.99 0.67 -6.60
N LEU A 89 4.15 -0.36 -6.79
CA LEU A 89 2.74 -0.34 -6.38
C LEU A 89 2.54 -0.17 -4.87
N LYS A 90 3.57 -0.46 -4.06
CA LYS A 90 3.47 -0.50 -2.60
C LYS A 90 3.32 0.89 -1.98
N ASP A 91 3.63 1.94 -2.71
CA ASP A 91 3.35 3.32 -2.32
C ASP A 91 1.89 3.52 -1.91
N ARG A 92 0.97 2.87 -2.62
CA ARG A 92 -0.47 2.96 -2.32
C ARG A 92 -0.81 2.38 -0.95
N ALA A 93 -0.31 1.18 -0.67
CA ALA A 93 -0.59 0.49 0.58
C ALA A 93 0.10 1.18 1.75
N ALA A 94 1.38 1.54 1.59
CA ALA A 94 2.15 2.25 2.60
C ALA A 94 1.48 3.58 2.97
N TRP A 95 1.14 4.42 1.98
CA TRP A 95 0.48 5.68 2.24
C TRP A 95 -0.86 5.47 2.94
N ARG A 96 -1.69 4.54 2.47
CA ARG A 96 -3.00 4.29 3.07
C ARG A 96 -2.92 3.76 4.51
N MET A 97 -1.98 2.86 4.80
CA MET A 97 -1.77 2.33 6.15
C MET A 97 -1.38 3.43 7.14
N ILE A 98 -0.49 4.33 6.72
CA ILE A 98 -0.08 5.48 7.54
C ILE A 98 -1.28 6.40 7.80
N GLU A 99 -2.00 6.79 6.75
CA GLU A 99 -3.17 7.68 6.89
C GLU A 99 -4.25 7.08 7.80
N ASP A 100 -4.56 5.79 7.66
CA ASP A 100 -5.56 5.12 8.51
C ASP A 100 -5.06 5.01 9.97
N ALA A 101 -3.76 4.74 10.18
CA ALA A 101 -3.17 4.69 11.52
C ALA A 101 -3.12 6.06 12.22
N GLU A 102 -2.85 7.13 11.47
CA GLU A 102 -2.92 8.51 11.98
C GLU A 102 -4.36 8.90 12.29
N ALA A 103 -5.31 8.62 11.39
CA ALA A 103 -6.72 8.94 11.56
C ALA A 103 -7.36 8.22 12.77
N THR A 104 -6.90 7.01 13.08
CA THR A 104 -7.35 6.24 14.25
C THR A 104 -6.54 6.55 15.52
N GLY A 105 -5.51 7.39 15.44
CA GLY A 105 -4.66 7.77 16.57
C GLY A 105 -3.69 6.67 17.04
N VAL A 106 -3.59 5.57 16.29
CA VAL A 106 -2.63 4.48 16.53
C VAL A 106 -1.21 4.97 16.28
N LEU A 107 -1.01 5.76 15.23
CA LEU A 107 0.27 6.40 14.91
C LEU A 107 0.27 7.86 15.37
N LYS A 108 1.37 8.30 16.00
CA LYS A 108 1.56 9.68 16.46
C LYS A 108 2.93 10.21 16.05
N PRO A 109 3.12 11.54 16.01
CA PRO A 109 4.43 12.13 15.70
C PRO A 109 5.54 11.58 16.60
N GLY A 110 6.69 11.26 15.99
CA GLY A 110 7.85 10.70 16.69
C GLY A 110 7.83 9.18 16.89
N TYR A 111 6.79 8.48 16.44
CA TYR A 111 6.76 7.02 16.49
C TYR A 111 7.71 6.38 15.48
N THR A 112 8.25 5.23 15.85
CA THR A 112 9.03 4.36 14.95
C THR A 112 8.11 3.32 14.33
N ILE A 113 8.23 3.15 13.01
CA ILE A 113 7.46 2.16 12.25
C ILE A 113 8.38 0.99 11.91
N VAL A 114 7.92 -0.21 12.18
CA VAL A 114 8.62 -1.46 11.87
C VAL A 114 7.72 -2.29 10.97
N GLU A 115 8.18 -2.57 9.74
CA GLU A 115 7.40 -3.28 8.72
C GLU A 115 8.26 -4.41 8.12
N PRO A 116 7.86 -5.68 8.28
CA PRO A 116 8.52 -6.78 7.57
C PRO A 116 8.16 -6.72 6.08
N SER A 117 9.13 -6.43 5.22
CA SER A 117 8.90 -6.25 3.78
C SER A 117 9.90 -7.02 2.93
N SER A 118 9.50 -7.36 1.71
CA SER A 118 10.42 -7.81 0.65
C SER A 118 11.26 -6.68 0.05
N GLY A 119 11.08 -5.43 0.52
CA GLY A 119 11.93 -4.28 0.20
C GLY A 119 11.23 -3.13 -0.52
N ASN A 120 9.99 -3.32 -0.99
CA ASN A 120 9.25 -2.30 -1.74
C ASN A 120 8.24 -1.51 -0.88
N THR A 121 7.87 -2.01 0.32
CA THR A 121 6.88 -1.34 1.20
C THR A 121 7.49 -0.16 1.96
N VAL A 122 8.81 -0.16 2.12
CA VAL A 122 9.55 0.90 2.80
C VAL A 122 10.44 1.59 1.76
N PRO A 123 10.43 2.92 1.63
CA PRO A 123 11.41 3.61 0.80
C PRO A 123 12.81 3.22 1.29
N GLN A 124 13.69 2.76 0.39
CA GLN A 124 15.08 2.53 0.80
C GLN A 124 15.63 3.82 1.39
N PRO A 125 16.33 3.78 2.55
CA PRO A 125 17.08 4.95 2.98
C PRO A 125 17.98 5.35 1.82
N GLN A 126 17.86 6.60 1.36
CA GLN A 126 18.74 7.12 0.32
C GLN A 126 20.16 6.82 0.78
N GLN A 127 20.88 5.98 0.04
CA GLN A 127 22.30 5.82 0.30
C GLN A 127 22.90 7.23 0.26
N PRO A 128 23.69 7.63 1.27
CA PRO A 128 24.32 8.93 1.23
C PRO A 128 25.07 9.02 -0.11
N ALA A 129 24.79 10.09 -0.85
CA ALA A 129 25.44 10.33 -2.14
C ALA A 129 26.95 10.13 -1.94
N LYS A 130 27.52 9.14 -2.63
CA LYS A 130 28.97 8.98 -2.65
C LYS A 130 29.52 10.28 -3.21
N SER A 131 30.25 11.02 -2.38
CA SER A 131 31.04 12.15 -2.85
C SER A 131 31.92 11.66 -3.99
N LEU A 132 31.84 12.34 -5.14
CA LEU A 132 32.78 12.20 -6.25
C LEU A 132 34.22 12.46 -5.76
#